data_AF-A0A3M1GEF8-F1
#
_entry.id   AF-A0A3M1GEF8-F1
#
_cell.length_a   1.000
_cell.length_b   1.000
_cell.length_c   1.000
_cell.angle_alpha   90.00
_cell.angle_beta   90.00
_cell.angle_gamma   90.00
#
_symmetry.space_group_name_H-M   'P 1'
#
loop_
_entity.id
_entity.type
_entity.pdbx_description
1 polymer ?
#
loop_
_entity_poly.entity_id
_entity_poly.type
_entity_poly.pdbx_seq_one_letter_code
_entity_poly.pdbx_strand_id
1 'polypeptide(L)'
;GEGNLGCAVVLGPDHAQEGFAEDARNFRLLTRVRSGETLRYLAGAGWDRSGQFADAAAWAAHVADRAARLRDPIRVTVSAE
;
A
#
# COMPACT_ATOMS: atom_id res chain seq x y z
N GLY A 1 -12.45 14.27 20.30
CA GLY A 1 -11.00 14.36 20.52
C GLY A 1 -10.30 14.18 19.20
N GLU A 2 -9.11 14.75 19.06
CA GLU A 2 -8.26 14.65 17.86
C GLU A 2 -7.88 13.18 17.59
N GLY A 3 -7.55 12.88 16.33
CA GLY A 3 -7.16 11.53 15.89
C GLY A 3 -5.93 11.57 15.00
N ASN A 4 -5.23 10.45 14.90
CA ASN A 4 -4.00 10.31 14.15
C ASN A 4 -4.26 9.69 12.78
N LEU A 5 -3.65 10.29 11.75
CA LEU A 5 -3.71 9.82 10.37
C LEU A 5 -2.37 9.23 9.95
N GLY A 6 -2.41 8.20 9.11
CA GLY A 6 -1.25 7.67 8.40
C GLY A 6 -1.58 7.44 6.93
N CYS A 7 -0.58 7.49 6.05
CA CYS A 7 -0.72 7.14 4.64
C CYS A 7 0.33 6.12 4.23
N ALA A 8 0.02 5.32 3.21
CA ALA A 8 0.96 4.36 2.64
C ALA A 8 0.77 4.19 1.14
N VAL A 9 1.87 3.88 0.45
CA VAL A 9 1.90 3.36 -0.91
C VAL A 9 2.54 1.99 -0.88
N VAL A 10 1.93 1.01 -1.54
CA VAL A 10 2.47 -0.34 -1.71
C VAL A 10 2.68 -0.59 -3.20
N LEU A 11 3.93 -0.80 -3.62
CA LEU A 11 4.26 -1.20 -4.98
C LEU A 11 3.85 -2.65 -5.25
N GLY A 12 3.40 -2.93 -6.48
CA GLY A 12 3.21 -4.28 -6.97
C GLY A 12 4.53 -5.06 -7.03
N PRO A 13 4.48 -6.40 -7.01
CA PRO A 13 5.68 -7.26 -6.95
C PRO A 13 6.62 -7.08 -8.14
N ASP A 14 6.11 -6.61 -9.28
CA ASP A 14 6.88 -6.40 -10.50
C ASP A 14 7.66 -5.06 -10.51
N HIS A 15 7.53 -4.26 -9.45
CA HIS A 15 8.12 -2.92 -9.33
C HIS A 15 8.98 -2.81 -8.08
N ALA A 16 10.17 -2.23 -8.22
CA ALA A 16 11.10 -2.03 -7.12
C ALA A 16 11.13 -0.55 -6.71
N GLN A 17 11.18 -0.29 -5.40
CA GLN A 17 11.48 1.05 -4.91
C GLN A 17 12.94 1.39 -5.27
N GLU A 18 13.13 2.43 -6.07
CA GLU A 18 14.44 2.96 -6.44
C GLU A 18 14.84 4.19 -5.62
N GLY A 19 13.90 4.82 -4.94
CA GLY A 19 14.18 5.96 -4.08
C GLY A 19 13.01 6.42 -3.23
N PHE A 20 13.33 7.22 -2.22
CA PHE A 20 12.37 7.91 -1.39
C PHE A 20 12.89 9.34 -1.14
N ALA A 21 11.99 10.31 -1.21
CA ALA A 21 12.29 11.71 -0.93
C ALA A 21 11.11 12.36 -0.22
N GLU A 22 11.40 13.33 0.62
CA GLU A 22 10.38 14.11 1.32
C GLU A 22 10.66 15.60 1.22
N ASP A 23 9.58 16.39 1.23
CA ASP A 23 9.62 17.82 1.45
C ASP A 23 8.57 18.21 2.50
N ALA A 24 8.49 19.50 2.83
CA ALA A 24 7.59 20.01 3.88
C ALA A 24 6.11 19.64 3.67
N ARG A 25 5.70 19.19 2.48
CA ARG A 25 4.30 18.87 2.16
C ARG A 25 4.10 17.48 1.57
N ASN A 26 5.16 16.77 1.19
CA ASN A 26 5.05 15.56 0.40
C ASN A 26 6.03 14.49 0.81
N PHE A 27 5.56 13.25 0.77
CA PHE A 27 6.40 12.06 0.67
C PHE A 27 6.34 11.55 -0.77
N ARG A 28 7.49 11.20 -1.34
CA ARG A 28 7.63 10.76 -2.73
C ARG A 28 8.38 9.44 -2.77
N LEU A 29 7.79 8.45 -3.41
CA LEU A 29 8.41 7.18 -3.71
C LEU A 29 8.74 7.13 -5.21
N LEU A 30 9.96 6.71 -5.54
CA LEU A 30 10.45 6.57 -6.91
C LEU A 30 10.51 5.09 -7.28
N THR A 31 9.96 4.75 -8.44
CA THR A 31 10.09 3.45 -9.10
C THR A 31 10.32 3.67 -10.57
N ARG A 32 11.03 2.74 -11.22
CA ARG A 32 11.14 2.72 -12.67
C ARG A 32 9.86 2.21 -13.29
N VAL A 33 9.50 2.80 -14.42
CA VAL A 33 8.39 2.37 -15.27
C VAL A 33 8.89 2.23 -16.69
N ARG A 34 8.32 1.30 -17.45
CA ARG A 34 8.60 1.14 -18.87
C ARG A 34 7.32 1.41 -19.66
N SER A 35 7.46 2.10 -20.78
CA SER A 35 6.32 2.39 -21.65
C SER A 35 5.67 1.08 -22.11
N GLY A 36 4.34 1.00 -21.99
CA GLY A 36 3.58 -0.21 -22.32
C GLY A 36 3.47 -1.26 -21.20
N GLU A 37 4.22 -1.13 -20.11
CA GLU A 37 4.08 -2.01 -18.94
C GLU A 37 3.07 -1.43 -17.94
N THR A 38 2.31 -2.30 -17.27
CA THR A 38 1.35 -1.86 -16.23
C THR A 38 2.07 -1.57 -14.93
N LEU A 39 1.98 -0.33 -14.44
CA LEU A 39 2.33 0.01 -13.06
C LEU A 39 1.16 -0.34 -12.14
N ARG A 40 1.36 -1.32 -11.24
CA ARG A 40 0.39 -1.67 -10.20
C ARG A 40 0.89 -1.17 -8.85
N TYR A 41 0.05 -0.41 -8.16
CA TYR A 41 0.29 0.05 -6.80
C TYR A 41 -1.02 0.23 -6.04
N LEU A 42 -0.94 0.27 -4.72
CA LEU A 42 -2.05 0.63 -3.84
C LEU A 42 -1.68 1.91 -3.09
N ALA A 43 -2.65 2.80 -2.91
CA ALA A 43 -2.52 3.97 -2.04
C ALA A 43 -3.66 3.94 -1.02
N GLY A 44 -3.36 4.24 0.24
CA GLY A 44 -4.34 4.21 1.31
C GLY A 44 -3.97 5.08 2.49
N ALA A 45 -4.96 5.31 3.35
CA ALA A 45 -4.81 6.01 4.61
C ALA A 45 -5.46 5.24 5.75
N GLY A 46 -4.87 5.34 6.94
CA GLY A 46 -5.40 4.83 8.20
C GLY A 46 -5.78 5.98 9.12
N TRP A 47 -6.84 5.78 9.91
CA TRP A 47 -7.29 6.71 10.93
C TRP A 47 -7.64 5.95 12.21
N ASP A 48 -7.03 6.30 13.32
CA ASP A 48 -7.26 5.61 14.61
C ASP A 48 -8.67 5.80 15.19
N ARG A 49 -9.43 6.79 14.71
CA ARG A 49 -10.84 6.99 15.08
C ARG A 49 -11.83 6.32 14.12
N SER A 50 -11.36 5.65 13.07
CA SER A 50 -12.27 4.97 12.12
C SER A 50 -12.89 3.69 12.70
N GLY A 51 -12.34 3.17 13.80
CA GLY A 51 -12.67 1.85 14.34
C GLY A 51 -11.99 0.68 13.63
N GLN A 52 -11.20 0.94 12.58
CA GLN A 52 -10.48 -0.11 11.83
C GLN A 52 -9.08 -0.40 12.39
N PHE A 53 -8.42 0.63 12.94
CA PHE A 53 -7.06 0.54 13.46
C PHE A 53 -7.04 1.18 14.84
N ALA A 54 -6.51 0.47 15.83
CA ALA A 54 -6.41 1.00 17.19
C ALA A 54 -5.32 2.08 17.31
N ASP A 55 -4.25 1.96 16.54
CA ASP A 55 -3.09 2.83 16.56
C ASP A 55 -2.28 2.74 15.24
N ALA A 56 -1.15 3.45 15.20
CA ALA A 56 -0.23 3.45 14.08
C ALA A 56 0.41 2.06 13.81
N ALA A 57 0.61 1.24 14.84
CA ALA A 57 1.19 -0.08 14.69
C ALA A 57 0.21 -1.05 14.00
N ALA A 58 -1.07 -1.00 14.38
CA ALA A 58 -2.15 -1.74 13.73
C ALA A 58 -2.30 -1.34 12.25
N TRP A 59 -2.21 -0.04 11.95
CA TRP A 59 -2.17 0.45 10.57
C TRP A 59 -0.95 -0.09 9.80
N ALA A 60 0.25 0.01 10.38
CA ALA A 60 1.47 -0.47 9.73
C ALA A 60 1.43 -1.99 9.46
N ALA A 61 0.94 -2.78 10.41
CA ALA A 61 0.74 -4.22 10.24
C ALA A 61 -0.21 -4.52 9.08
N HIS A 62 -1.33 -3.79 8.98
CA HIS A 62 -2.27 -3.93 7.87
C HIS A 62 -1.63 -3.64 6.51
N VAL A 63 -0.80 -2.59 6.40
CA VAL A 63 -0.07 -2.25 5.18
C VAL A 63 0.92 -3.35 4.80
N ALA A 64 1.67 -3.88 5.79
CA ALA A 64 2.61 -4.98 5.58
C ALA A 64 1.91 -6.26 5.09
N ASP A 65 0.79 -6.61 5.71
CA ASP A 65 -0.08 -7.72 5.30
C ASP A 65 -0.62 -7.53 3.88
N ARG A 66 -1.00 -6.30 3.52
CA ARG A 66 -1.47 -5.99 2.17
C ARG A 66 -0.35 -6.16 1.14
N ALA A 67 0.87 -5.76 1.46
CA ALA A 67 2.05 -5.99 0.63
C ALA A 67 2.38 -7.48 0.49
N ALA A 68 2.23 -8.27 1.56
CA ALA A 68 2.40 -9.73 1.51
C ALA A 68 1.36 -10.38 0.57
N ARG A 69 0.07 -10.08 0.72
CA ARG A 69 -0.99 -10.60 -0.15
C ARG A 69 -0.85 -10.18 -1.62
N LEU A 70 -0.25 -9.02 -1.88
CA LEU A 70 -0.01 -8.56 -3.25
C LEU A 70 1.13 -9.34 -3.93
N ARG A 71 2.12 -9.80 -3.15
CA ARG A 71 3.21 -10.66 -3.63
C ARG A 71 2.77 -12.10 -3.88
N ASP A 72 1.82 -12.61 -3.10
CA ASP A 72 1.30 -13.97 -3.23
C ASP A 72 -0.25 -13.98 -3.21
N PRO A 73 -0.91 -13.69 -4.35
CA PRO A 73 -2.35 -13.60 -4.41
C PRO A 73 -3.02 -14.98 -4.51
N ILE A 74 -4.11 -15.16 -3.76
CA ILE A 74 -4.99 -16.33 -3.90
C ILE A 74 -5.58 -16.33 -5.32
N ARG A 75 -5.43 -17.45 -6.03
CA ARG A 75 -6.02 -17.69 -7.34
C ARG A 75 -7.28 -18.52 -7.19
N VAL A 76 -8.39 -18.02 -7.71
CA VAL A 76 -9.69 -18.70 -7.67
C VAL A 76 -10.12 -19.00 -9.10
N THR A 77 -10.52 -20.24 -9.36
CA THR A 77 -11.16 -20.66 -10.60
C THR A 77 -12.61 -21.00 -10.29
N VAL A 78 -13.53 -20.43 -11.06
CA VAL A 78 -14.97 -20.71 -10.93
C VAL A 78 -15.38 -21.61 -12.08
N SER A 79 -16.07 -22.71 -11.76
CA SER A 79 -16.68 -23.61 -12.74
C SER A 79 -18.17 -23.29 -12.87
N ALA A 80 -18.70 -23.36 -14.09
CA ALA A 80 -20.14 -23.39 -14.29
C ALA A 80 -20.68 -24.79 -13.91
N GLU A 81 -21.90 -24.83 -13.36
CA GLU A 81 -22.68 -26.06 -13.16
C GLU A 81 -23.28 -26.53 -14.49
#